data_AF-A0A972UJ53-F1
#
_entry.id   AF-A0A972UJ53-F1
#
_cell.length_a   1.000
_cell.length_b   1.000
_cell.length_c   1.000
_cell.angle_alpha   90.00
_cell.angle_beta   90.00
_cell.angle_gamma   90.00
#
_symmetry.space_group_name_H-M   'P 1'
#
loop_
_entity.id
_entity.type
_entity.pdbx_description
1 polymer ?
#
loop_
_entity_poly.entity_id
_entity_poly.type
_entity_poly.pdbx_seq_one_letter_code
_entity_poly.pdbx_strand_id
1 'polypeptide(L)'
;MSFLVPPDSFRDVIASAGFDITVWNDKTDLAQKAFAQMKEPVGEPNLPVLGVYMLVGDDISAKAYNLHRNLDEERVSLIETVAVKPKS
;
A
#
# COMPACT_ATOMS: atom_id res chain seq x y z
N MET A 1 3.08 -0.93 16.48
CA MET A 1 3.22 -2.29 15.93
C MET A 1 2.95 -2.21 14.43
N SER A 2 3.82 -2.77 13.57
CA SER A 2 3.58 -2.86 12.13
C SER A 2 2.97 -4.23 11.80
N PHE A 3 2.02 -4.27 10.86
CA PHE A 3 1.40 -5.52 10.36
C PHE A 3 1.93 -5.91 8.98
N LEU A 4 2.95 -5.20 8.48
CA LEU A 4 3.60 -5.51 7.21
C LEU A 4 4.67 -6.57 7.41
N VAL A 5 4.86 -7.41 6.38
CA VAL A 5 5.92 -8.42 6.31
C VAL A 5 6.79 -8.16 5.08
N PRO A 6 8.06 -8.62 5.07
CA PRO A 6 8.90 -8.55 3.87
C PRO A 6 8.25 -9.23 2.66
N PRO A 7 8.54 -8.80 1.42
CA PRO A 7 7.93 -9.37 0.21
C PRO A 7 8.05 -10.89 0.10
N ASP A 8 9.21 -11.46 0.42
CA ASP A 8 9.41 -12.91 0.38
C ASP A 8 8.54 -13.62 1.43
N SER A 9 8.46 -13.09 2.65
CA SER A 9 7.57 -13.62 3.69
C SER A 9 6.10 -13.46 3.31
N PHE A 10 5.71 -12.39 2.61
CA PHE A 10 4.35 -12.22 2.11
C PHE A 10 4.00 -13.30 1.08
N ARG A 11 4.96 -13.63 0.21
CA ARG A 11 4.85 -14.72 -0.76
C ARG A 11 4.60 -16.06 -0.08
N ASP A 12 5.38 -16.34 0.97
CA ASP A 12 5.25 -17.55 1.76
C ASP A 12 3.89 -17.63 2.47
N VAL A 13 3.39 -16.51 3.00
CA VAL A 13 2.05 -16.44 3.61
C VAL A 13 0.98 -16.84 2.60
N ILE A 14 1.00 -16.29 1.38
CA ILE A 14 0.03 -16.63 0.33
C ILE A 14 0.14 -18.11 -0.06
N ALA A 15 1.35 -18.62 -0.27
CA ALA A 15 1.58 -20.02 -0.62
C ALA A 15 1.09 -20.97 0.49
N SER A 16 1.38 -20.64 1.75
CA SER A 16 0.95 -21.43 2.92
C SER A 16 -0.57 -21.47 3.10
N ALA A 17 -1.28 -20.46 2.57
CA ALA A 17 -2.74 -20.43 2.52
C ALA A 17 -3.33 -21.30 1.38
N GLY A 18 -2.49 -21.98 0.60
CA GLY A 18 -2.89 -22.91 -0.44
C GLY A 18 -3.20 -22.27 -1.79
N PHE A 19 -2.61 -21.11 -2.08
CA PHE A 19 -2.72 -20.44 -3.37
C PHE A 19 -1.43 -20.56 -4.17
N ASP A 20 -1.58 -20.73 -5.49
CA ASP A 20 -0.48 -20.60 -6.44
C ASP A 20 -0.37 -19.16 -6.90
N ILE A 21 0.82 -18.57 -6.82
CA ILE A 21 1.08 -17.21 -7.27
C ILE A 21 1.46 -17.26 -8.76
N THR A 22 0.65 -16.60 -9.60
CA THR A 22 0.86 -16.57 -11.06
C THR A 22 1.52 -15.29 -11.55
N VAL A 23 1.36 -14.19 -10.81
CA VAL A 23 1.96 -12.89 -11.12
C VAL A 23 2.52 -12.31 -9.83
N TRP A 24 3.72 -11.75 -9.90
CA TRP A 24 4.34 -11.02 -8.79
C TRP A 24 5.07 -9.80 -9.33
N ASN A 25 4.51 -8.62 -9.11
CA ASN A 25 5.04 -7.37 -9.59
C ASN A 25 5.45 -6.51 -8.39
N ASP A 26 6.71 -6.12 -8.35
CA ASP A 26 7.12 -4.99 -7.53
C ASP A 26 6.72 -3.69 -8.25
N LYS A 27 5.84 -2.93 -7.62
CA LYS A 27 5.33 -1.63 -8.09
C LYS A 27 5.80 -0.49 -7.20
N THR A 28 6.84 -0.69 -6.39
CA THR A 28 7.34 0.32 -5.45
C THR A 28 7.74 1.62 -6.18
N ASP A 29 8.46 1.53 -7.29
CA ASP A 29 8.82 2.70 -8.11
C ASP A 29 7.59 3.46 -8.64
N LEU A 30 6.54 2.73 -9.03
CA LEU A 30 5.30 3.33 -9.50
C LEU A 30 4.58 4.05 -8.34
N ALA A 31 4.56 3.43 -7.17
CA ALA A 31 3.99 4.02 -5.95
C ALA A 31 4.77 5.28 -5.54
N GLN A 32 6.10 5.24 -5.51
CA GLN A 32 6.95 6.41 -5.24
C GLN A 32 6.58 7.57 -6.17
N LYS A 33 6.49 7.32 -7.48
CA LYS A 33 6.10 8.34 -8.47
C LYS A 33 4.68 8.87 -8.25
N ALA A 34 3.72 7.99 -7.94
CA ALA A 34 2.33 8.38 -7.72
C ALA A 34 2.15 9.24 -6.46
N PHE A 35 2.98 9.02 -5.44
CA PHE A 35 2.90 9.71 -4.16
C PHE A 35 3.92 10.86 -4.00
N ALA A 36 4.82 11.07 -4.96
CA ALA A 36 5.87 12.10 -4.92
C ALA A 36 5.38 13.55 -4.73
N GLN A 37 4.11 13.83 -5.02
CA GLN A 37 3.52 15.15 -4.85
C GLN A 37 2.83 15.36 -3.50
N MET A 38 2.74 14.32 -2.67
CA MET A 38 2.08 14.40 -1.37
C MET A 38 2.95 15.21 -0.41
N LYS A 39 2.36 16.27 0.14
CA LYS A 39 3.03 17.14 1.12
C LYS A 39 2.49 16.86 2.52
N GLU A 40 3.28 17.22 3.51
CA GLU A 40 2.84 17.21 4.90
C GLU A 40 1.57 18.06 5.03
N PRO A 41 0.46 17.50 5.55
CA PRO A 41 -0.76 18.28 5.74
C PRO A 41 -0.53 19.36 6.81
N VAL A 42 -1.02 20.56 6.55
CA VAL A 42 -0.91 21.70 7.46
C VAL A 42 -2.30 22.26 7.74
N GLY A 43 -2.63 22.43 9.02
CA GLY A 43 -3.93 22.94 9.45
C GLY A 43 -5.06 21.91 9.34
N GLU A 44 -6.30 22.40 9.29
CA GLU A 44 -7.47 21.53 9.18
C GLU A 44 -7.61 20.94 7.76
N PRO A 45 -7.98 19.66 7.62
CA PRO A 45 -8.18 19.03 6.32
C PRO A 45 -9.27 19.73 5.51
N ASN A 46 -8.92 20.23 4.33
CA ASN A 46 -9.91 20.74 3.37
C ASN A 46 -10.45 19.57 2.54
N LEU A 47 -11.47 18.89 3.07
CA LEU A 47 -12.06 17.71 2.44
C LEU A 47 -13.28 18.09 1.57
N PRO A 48 -13.44 17.51 0.37
CA PRO A 48 -14.62 17.76 -0.45
C PRO A 48 -15.90 17.25 0.23
N VAL A 49 -17.08 17.74 -0.16
CA VAL A 49 -18.36 17.31 0.45
C VAL A 49 -18.60 15.79 0.28
N LEU A 50 -18.14 15.21 -0.83
CA LEU A 50 -18.15 13.77 -1.07
C LEU A 50 -16.76 13.32 -1.50
N GLY A 51 -16.22 12.29 -0.85
CA GLY A 51 -14.89 11.78 -1.17
C GLY A 51 -14.49 10.53 -0.40
N VAL A 52 -13.35 9.96 -0.78
CA VAL A 52 -12.79 8.71 -0.23
C VAL A 52 -12.52 8.79 1.28
N TYR A 53 -12.30 9.98 1.83
CA TYR A 53 -12.13 10.20 3.26
C TYR A 53 -13.33 9.71 4.09
N MET A 54 -14.54 9.64 3.52
CA MET A 54 -15.71 9.07 4.21
C MET A 54 -15.55 7.58 4.54
N LEU A 55 -14.69 6.87 3.81
CA LEU A 55 -14.37 5.46 4.02
C LEU A 55 -13.06 5.28 4.80
N VAL A 56 -12.08 6.15 4.54
CA VAL A 56 -10.70 5.98 5.02
C VAL A 56 -10.42 6.77 6.32
N GLY A 57 -11.26 7.75 6.63
CA GLY A 57 -11.06 8.70 7.72
C GLY A 57 -10.67 10.09 7.20
N ASP A 58 -10.89 11.08 8.06
CA ASP A 58 -10.48 12.48 7.87
C ASP A 58 -8.95 12.65 7.81
N ASP A 59 -8.20 11.70 8.39
CA ASP A 59 -6.74 11.66 8.38
C ASP A 59 -6.13 11.10 7.07
N ILE A 60 -6.92 10.94 6.00
CA ILE A 60 -6.46 10.41 4.70
C ILE A 60 -5.23 11.13 4.15
N SER A 61 -5.14 12.46 4.30
CA SER A 61 -3.99 13.25 3.84
C SER A 61 -2.72 12.90 4.62
N ALA A 62 -2.84 12.69 5.93
CA ALA A 62 -1.73 12.27 6.77
C ALA A 62 -1.29 10.84 6.41
N LYS A 63 -2.24 9.92 6.15
CA LYS A 63 -1.92 8.57 5.69
C LYS A 63 -1.17 8.58 4.35
N ALA A 64 -1.62 9.39 3.38
CA ALA A 64 -0.99 9.52 2.07
C ALA A 64 0.44 10.10 2.18
N TYR A 65 0.63 11.13 3.00
CA TYR A 65 1.95 11.70 3.27
C TYR A 65 2.88 10.70 3.97
N ASN A 66 2.39 9.98 4.97
CA ASN A 66 3.19 8.96 5.66
C ASN A 66 3.58 7.82 4.72
N LEU A 67 2.70 7.41 3.81
CA LEU A 67 3.02 6.41 2.79
C LEU A 67 4.10 6.92 1.83
N HIS A 68 3.99 8.16 1.34
CA HIS A 68 5.04 8.80 0.54
C HIS A 68 6.39 8.75 1.25
N ARG A 69 6.46 9.23 2.50
CA ARG A 69 7.71 9.24 3.27
C ARG A 69 8.27 7.84 3.48
N ASN A 70 7.43 6.86 3.79
CA ASN A 70 7.87 5.48 3.99
C ASN A 70 8.39 4.83 2.70
N LEU A 71 7.85 5.21 1.53
CA LEU A 71 8.32 4.75 0.23
C LEU A 71 9.70 5.35 -0.10
N ASP A 72 9.90 6.64 0.19
CA ASP A 72 11.18 7.33 -0.03
C ASP A 72 12.28 6.86 0.94
N GLU A 73 11.90 6.54 2.19
CA GLU A 73 12.78 5.96 3.21
C GLU A 73 13.05 4.45 3.00
N GLU A 74 12.54 3.85 1.93
CA GLU A 74 12.65 2.40 1.63
C GLU A 74 12.12 1.49 2.75
N ARG A 75 11.14 1.97 3.52
CA ARG A 75 10.55 1.25 4.66
C ARG A 75 9.37 0.37 4.29
N VAL A 76 8.77 0.63 3.13
CA VAL A 76 7.65 -0.14 2.58
C VAL A 76 7.81 -0.33 1.07
N SER A 77 7.29 -1.44 0.57
CA SER A 77 7.23 -1.77 -0.86
C SER A 77 5.78 -2.03 -1.26
N LEU A 78 5.43 -1.76 -2.52
CA LEU A 78 4.11 -2.09 -3.06
C LEU A 78 4.20 -3.33 -3.95
N ILE A 79 3.66 -4.46 -3.47
CA ILE A 79 3.57 -5.69 -4.25
C ILE A 79 2.16 -5.84 -4.82
N GLU A 80 2.08 -5.96 -6.15
CA GLU A 80 0.86 -6.37 -6.86
C GLU A 80 1.03 -7.84 -7.27
N THR A 81 0.12 -8.70 -6.84
CA THR A 81 0.20 -10.14 -7.09
C THR A 81 -1.15 -10.72 -7.50
N VAL A 82 -1.12 -11.72 -8.37
CA VAL A 82 -2.29 -12.56 -8.69
C VAL A 82 -2.04 -13.94 -8.12
N ALA A 83 -2.96 -14.39 -7.27
CA ALA A 83 -2.91 -15.70 -6.66
C ALA A 83 -4.19 -16.47 -7.03
N VAL A 84 -4.03 -17.72 -7.42
CA VAL A 84 -5.12 -18.59 -7.86
C VAL A 84 -5.23 -19.78 -6.93
N LYS A 85 -6.47 -20.20 -6.64
CA LYS A 85 -6.67 -21.47 -5.94
C LYS A 85 -6.37 -22.60 -6.94
N PRO A 86 -5.49 -23.57 -6.60
CA PRO A 86 -5.23 -24.71 -7.46
C PRO A 86 -6.53 -25.46 -7.74
N LYS A 87 -6.71 -25.93 -8.99
CA LYS A 87 -7.81 -26.85 -9.31
C LYS A 87 -7.43 -28.23 -8.77
N SER A 88 -8.24 -28.75 -7.85
CA SER A 88 -8.11 -30.13 -7.35
C SER A 88 -8.41 -31.15 -8.44
#